data_AF-A0A0R2SW67-F1
#
_entry.id   AF-A0A0R2SW67-F1
#
_cell.length_a   1.000
_cell.length_b   1.000
_cell.length_c   1.000
_cell.angle_alpha   90.00
_cell.angle_beta   90.00
_cell.angle_gamma   90.00
#
_symmetry.space_group_name_H-M   'P 1'
#
loop_
_entity.id
_entity.type
_entity.pdbx_description
1 polymer ?
#
loop_
_entity_poly.entity_id
_entity_poly.type
_entity_poly.pdbx_seq_one_letter_code
_entity_poly.pdbx_strand_id
1 'polypeptide(L)'
;MRKNDFLNHWSRLHGNAPISGVVKAWLSISFIMARVLCKLKISANLLTISGLLFAALLYLFGKEVWSPIFLVLSLMADGIDGSMAIISGKASKFGSLLDSVVDRISEVLWVLVLYKIGIDQEVLLLIIITAFIQEYLRSRSGGLGLTDIGIVTIAERPVRASFVFIILIFFHLNFTNIIFVAYLWMIFQIVSIITITKYLRSKFR
;
A
#
# COMPACT_ATOMS: atom_id res chain seq x y z
N MET A 1 -9.03 -9.35 -22.65
CA MET A 1 -9.38 -7.95 -22.33
C MET A 1 -8.41 -7.01 -23.04
N ARG A 2 -8.88 -5.93 -23.68
CA ARG A 2 -8.02 -4.89 -24.28
C ARG A 2 -7.61 -3.87 -23.21
N LYS A 3 -6.55 -3.09 -23.47
CA LYS A 3 -6.00 -2.13 -22.50
C LYS A 3 -7.01 -1.05 -22.09
N ASN A 4 -7.76 -0.49 -23.04
CA ASN A 4 -8.76 0.55 -22.74
C ASN A 4 -9.91 -0.01 -21.87
N ASP A 5 -10.35 -1.23 -22.16
CA ASP A 5 -11.38 -1.91 -21.35
C ASP A 5 -10.88 -2.11 -19.91
N PHE A 6 -9.61 -2.48 -19.73
CA PHE A 6 -8.97 -2.60 -18.43
C PHE A 6 -8.91 -1.26 -17.68
N LEU A 7 -8.43 -0.19 -18.33
CA LEU A 7 -8.32 1.13 -17.71
C LEU A 7 -9.69 1.66 -17.26
N ASN A 8 -10.71 1.53 -18.10
CA ASN A 8 -12.08 1.94 -17.76
C ASN A 8 -12.64 1.12 -16.60
N HIS A 9 -12.40 -0.20 -16.58
CA HIS A 9 -12.82 -1.06 -15.48
C HIS A 9 -12.13 -0.64 -14.18
N TRP A 10 -10.81 -0.45 -14.20
CA TRP A 10 -10.05 -0.02 -13.03
C TRP A 10 -10.57 1.32 -12.48
N SER A 11 -10.77 2.33 -13.33
CA SER A 11 -11.29 3.64 -12.90
C SER A 11 -12.64 3.51 -12.21
N ARG A 12 -13.57 2.73 -12.77
CA ARG A 12 -14.90 2.50 -12.18
C ARG A 12 -14.83 1.87 -10.79
N LEU A 13 -13.90 0.93 -10.57
CA LEU A 13 -13.71 0.30 -9.26
C LEU A 13 -13.10 1.25 -8.21
N HIS A 14 -12.46 2.33 -8.66
CA HIS A 14 -11.81 3.34 -7.81
C HIS A 14 -12.57 4.67 -7.85
N GLY A 15 -13.89 4.65 -7.79
CA GLY A 15 -14.71 5.87 -7.71
C GLY A 15 -14.61 6.79 -8.92
N ASN A 16 -14.39 6.23 -10.12
CA ASN A 16 -14.13 6.96 -11.36
C ASN A 16 -12.88 7.85 -11.29
N ALA A 17 -11.84 7.40 -10.57
CA ALA A 17 -10.58 8.11 -10.45
C ALA A 17 -9.98 8.46 -11.82
N PRO A 18 -9.44 9.69 -11.99
CA PRO A 18 -8.83 10.10 -13.25
C PRO A 18 -7.56 9.29 -13.54
N ILE A 19 -7.44 8.81 -14.78
CA ILE A 19 -6.27 8.06 -15.24
C ILE A 19 -5.35 9.00 -16.03
N SER A 20 -4.42 9.64 -15.32
CA SER A 20 -3.44 10.56 -15.90
C SER A 20 -2.06 10.40 -15.26
N GLY A 21 -1.03 10.97 -15.90
CA GLY A 21 0.34 11.03 -15.38
C GLY A 21 0.88 9.68 -14.89
N VAL A 22 1.36 9.67 -13.65
CA VAL A 22 1.97 8.51 -12.98
C VAL A 22 1.00 7.33 -12.89
N VAL A 23 -0.28 7.56 -12.62
CA VAL A 23 -1.30 6.50 -12.52
C VAL A 23 -1.45 5.78 -13.86
N LYS A 24 -1.54 6.53 -14.96
CA LYS A 24 -1.64 5.95 -16.31
C LYS A 24 -0.38 5.16 -16.69
N ALA A 25 0.80 5.65 -16.32
CA ALA A 25 2.06 4.97 -16.55
C ALA A 25 2.12 3.65 -15.77
N TRP A 26 1.82 3.69 -14.46
CA TRP A 26 1.76 2.51 -13.61
C TRP A 26 0.77 1.45 -14.13
N LEU A 27 -0.48 1.85 -14.42
CA LEU A 27 -1.50 0.94 -14.94
C LEU A 27 -1.11 0.33 -16.30
N SER A 28 -0.31 1.05 -17.09
CA SER A 28 0.22 0.52 -18.35
C SER A 28 1.22 -0.62 -18.13
N ILE A 29 2.12 -0.46 -17.15
CA ILE A 29 3.09 -1.49 -16.75
C ILE A 29 2.36 -2.68 -16.13
N SER A 30 1.49 -2.40 -15.15
CA SER A 30 0.70 -3.41 -14.44
C SER A 30 -0.16 -4.24 -15.40
N PHE A 31 -0.80 -3.62 -16.40
CA PHE A 31 -1.55 -4.33 -17.43
C PHE A 31 -0.70 -5.36 -18.21
N ILE A 32 0.52 -5.00 -18.60
CA ILE A 32 1.41 -5.88 -19.35
C ILE A 32 1.83 -7.05 -18.47
N MET A 33 2.28 -6.77 -17.25
CA MET A 33 2.73 -7.78 -16.29
C MET A 33 1.59 -8.74 -15.92
N ALA A 34 0.42 -8.21 -15.56
CA ALA A 34 -0.75 -9.00 -15.22
C ALA A 34 -1.17 -9.94 -16.36
N ARG A 35 -1.09 -9.49 -17.64
CA ARG A 35 -1.36 -10.38 -18.78
C ARG A 35 -0.37 -11.53 -18.88
N VAL A 36 0.92 -11.27 -18.66
CA VAL A 36 1.95 -12.32 -18.68
C VAL A 36 1.69 -13.33 -17.55
N LEU A 37 1.47 -12.85 -16.33
CA LEU A 37 1.19 -13.71 -15.17
C LEU A 37 -0.11 -14.52 -15.33
N CYS A 38 -1.17 -13.92 -15.88
CA CYS A 38 -2.40 -14.65 -16.22
C CYS A 38 -2.16 -15.75 -17.26
N LYS A 39 -1.29 -15.53 -18.26
CA LYS A 39 -0.91 -16.56 -19.24
C LYS A 39 -0.12 -17.71 -18.57
N LEU A 40 0.68 -17.39 -17.56
CA LEU A 40 1.39 -18.36 -16.72
C LEU A 40 0.47 -19.07 -15.70
N LYS A 41 -0.84 -18.81 -15.72
CA LYS A 41 -1.84 -19.39 -14.81
C LYS A 41 -1.59 -19.07 -13.33
N ILE A 42 -0.84 -18.02 -13.03
CA ILE A 42 -0.68 -17.50 -11.67
C ILE A 42 -2.01 -16.86 -11.25
N SER A 43 -2.44 -17.09 -10.01
CA SER A 43 -3.64 -16.47 -9.45
C SER A 43 -3.31 -15.13 -8.77
N ALA A 44 -4.28 -14.21 -8.71
CA ALA A 44 -4.11 -12.95 -7.99
C ALA A 44 -3.74 -13.19 -6.51
N ASN A 45 -4.46 -14.10 -5.83
CA ASN A 45 -4.17 -14.44 -4.43
C ASN A 45 -2.74 -14.99 -4.22
N LEU A 46 -2.20 -15.77 -5.15
CA LEU A 46 -0.82 -16.24 -5.06
C LEU A 46 0.16 -15.06 -5.17
N LEU A 47 -0.14 -14.08 -6.01
CA LEU A 47 0.66 -12.87 -6.12
C LEU A 47 0.59 -12.02 -4.84
N THR A 48 -0.59 -11.86 -4.23
CA THR A 48 -0.76 -11.21 -2.92
C THR A 48 0.11 -11.87 -1.84
N ILE A 49 0.08 -13.21 -1.74
CA ILE A 49 0.94 -13.96 -0.80
C ILE A 49 2.44 -13.81 -1.13
N SER A 50 2.80 -13.71 -2.41
CA SER A 50 4.18 -13.44 -2.82
C SER A 50 4.62 -12.04 -2.39
N GLY A 51 3.72 -11.05 -2.42
CA GLY A 51 3.93 -9.72 -1.87
C GLY A 51 4.27 -9.75 -0.38
N LEU A 52 3.55 -10.58 0.40
CA LEU A 52 3.85 -10.82 1.82
C LEU A 52 5.22 -11.48 2.01
N LEU A 53 5.57 -12.45 1.16
CA LEU A 53 6.89 -13.08 1.19
C LEU A 53 7.99 -12.03 0.98
N PHE A 54 7.84 -11.13 0.01
CA PHE A 54 8.80 -10.04 -0.20
C PHE A 54 8.86 -9.08 1.00
N ALA A 55 7.74 -8.75 1.65
CA ALA A 55 7.76 -7.97 2.88
C ALA A 55 8.51 -8.68 4.02
N ALA A 56 8.36 -10.01 4.13
CA ALA A 56 9.12 -10.81 5.10
C ALA A 56 10.61 -10.83 4.78
N LEU A 57 10.97 -10.97 3.51
CA LEU A 57 12.37 -10.89 3.06
C LEU A 57 12.97 -9.51 3.32
N LEU A 58 12.21 -8.42 3.12
CA LEU A 58 12.63 -7.08 3.54
C LEU A 58 12.95 -7.03 5.04
N TYR A 59 12.07 -7.60 5.88
CA TYR A 59 12.31 -7.66 7.32
C TYR A 59 13.55 -8.48 7.70
N LEU A 60 13.80 -9.60 7.02
CA LEU A 60 14.94 -10.48 7.26
C LEU A 60 16.26 -9.83 6.83
N PHE A 61 16.29 -9.25 5.63
CA PHE A 61 17.49 -8.74 4.97
C PHE A 61 17.60 -7.21 5.03
N GLY A 62 16.83 -6.53 5.88
CA GLY A 62 16.71 -5.07 5.90
C GLY A 62 18.01 -4.29 5.98
N LYS A 63 19.02 -4.85 6.66
CA LYS A 63 20.35 -4.26 6.83
C LYS A 63 21.27 -4.40 5.61
N GLU A 64 20.89 -5.21 4.64
CA GLU A 64 21.63 -5.37 3.39
C GLU A 64 21.31 -4.25 2.41
N VAL A 65 22.31 -3.72 1.69
CA VAL A 65 22.16 -2.56 0.78
C VAL A 65 21.09 -2.78 -0.29
N TRP A 66 20.88 -4.03 -0.70
CA TRP A 66 19.90 -4.41 -1.72
C TRP A 66 18.48 -4.61 -1.17
N SER A 67 18.27 -4.52 0.15
CA SER A 67 16.97 -4.71 0.81
C SER A 67 15.80 -3.87 0.26
N PRO A 68 15.99 -2.61 -0.23
CA PRO A 68 14.89 -1.85 -0.81
C PRO A 68 14.24 -2.52 -2.02
N ILE A 69 14.92 -3.44 -2.71
CA ILE A 69 14.33 -4.19 -3.83
C ILE A 69 13.14 -5.01 -3.37
N PHE A 70 13.16 -5.55 -2.15
CA PHE A 70 12.06 -6.34 -1.61
C PHE A 70 10.83 -5.50 -1.29
N LEU A 71 11.03 -4.26 -0.84
CA LEU A 71 9.92 -3.31 -0.68
C LEU A 71 9.26 -3.06 -2.03
N VAL A 72 10.05 -2.78 -3.07
CA VAL A 72 9.55 -2.55 -4.44
C VAL A 72 8.82 -3.78 -4.96
N LEU A 73 9.38 -4.97 -4.84
CA LEU A 73 8.74 -6.22 -5.27
C LEU A 73 7.43 -6.50 -4.53
N SER A 74 7.39 -6.22 -3.22
CA SER A 74 6.17 -6.34 -2.41
C SER A 74 5.06 -5.42 -2.93
N LEU A 75 5.38 -4.14 -3.13
CA LEU A 75 4.44 -3.12 -3.67
C LEU A 75 4.03 -3.40 -5.12
N MET A 76 4.92 -3.98 -5.91
CA MET A 76 4.61 -4.39 -7.27
C MET A 76 3.63 -5.56 -7.28
N ALA A 77 3.83 -6.58 -6.44
CA ALA A 77 2.93 -7.71 -6.34
C ALA A 77 1.50 -7.26 -5.98
N ASP A 78 1.41 -6.40 -4.96
CA ASP A 78 0.20 -5.72 -4.51
C ASP A 78 -0.51 -4.94 -5.64
N GLY A 79 0.16 -4.01 -6.31
CA GLY A 79 -0.51 -3.23 -7.37
C GLY A 79 -0.83 -4.03 -8.64
N ILE A 80 -0.28 -5.24 -8.82
CA ILE A 80 -0.51 -6.11 -9.97
C ILE A 80 -1.63 -7.12 -9.70
N ASP A 81 -1.84 -7.58 -8.46
CA ASP A 81 -2.83 -8.61 -8.16
C ASP A 81 -4.27 -8.16 -8.47
N GLY A 82 -4.61 -6.91 -8.20
CA GLY A 82 -5.89 -6.30 -8.56
C GLY A 82 -6.05 -6.20 -10.08
N SER A 83 -4.96 -5.91 -10.78
CA SER A 83 -4.96 -5.91 -12.25
C SER A 83 -5.14 -7.31 -12.81
N MET A 84 -4.54 -8.34 -12.20
CA MET A 84 -4.78 -9.73 -12.54
C MET A 84 -6.23 -10.15 -12.26
N ALA A 85 -6.81 -9.72 -11.15
CA ALA A 85 -8.20 -10.00 -10.81
C ALA A 85 -9.18 -9.43 -11.85
N ILE A 86 -8.93 -8.19 -12.32
CA ILE A 86 -9.71 -7.55 -13.39
C ILE A 86 -9.54 -8.30 -14.72
N ILE A 87 -8.30 -8.57 -15.13
CA ILE A 87 -7.99 -9.16 -16.44
C ILE A 87 -8.47 -10.61 -16.54
N SER A 88 -8.33 -11.38 -15.46
CA SER A 88 -8.77 -12.78 -15.40
C SER A 88 -10.28 -12.94 -15.17
N GLY A 89 -10.99 -11.87 -14.81
CA GLY A 89 -12.41 -11.93 -14.44
C GLY A 89 -12.68 -12.71 -13.15
N LYS A 90 -11.67 -12.83 -12.26
CA LYS A 90 -11.74 -13.62 -11.02
C LYS A 90 -11.68 -12.76 -9.75
N ALA A 91 -12.04 -11.48 -9.84
CA ALA A 91 -12.21 -10.64 -8.66
C ALA A 91 -13.22 -11.28 -7.69
N SER A 92 -12.86 -11.32 -6.39
CA SER A 92 -13.67 -11.98 -5.37
C SER A 92 -13.61 -11.24 -4.04
N LYS A 93 -14.66 -11.39 -3.22
CA LYS A 93 -14.70 -10.80 -1.85
C LYS A 93 -13.56 -11.33 -0.98
N PHE A 94 -13.25 -12.63 -1.08
CA PHE A 94 -12.15 -13.21 -0.34
C PHE A 94 -10.79 -12.66 -0.77
N GLY A 95 -10.56 -12.47 -2.09
CA GLY A 95 -9.34 -11.85 -2.58
C GLY A 95 -9.15 -10.43 -2.04
N SER A 96 -10.20 -9.61 -2.06
CA SER A 96 -10.16 -8.26 -1.48
C SER A 96 -9.89 -8.26 0.03
N LEU A 97 -10.46 -9.22 0.78
CA LEU A 97 -10.16 -9.41 2.20
C LEU A 97 -8.69 -9.82 2.42
N LEU A 98 -8.21 -10.78 1.64
CA LEU A 98 -6.84 -11.29 1.73
C LEU A 98 -5.83 -10.17 1.48
N ASP A 99 -6.02 -9.40 0.41
CA ASP A 99 -5.24 -8.22 0.05
C ASP A 99 -5.16 -7.21 1.21
N SER A 100 -6.33 -6.82 1.74
CA SER A 100 -6.40 -5.91 2.88
C SER A 100 -5.67 -6.42 4.14
N VAL A 101 -5.73 -7.73 4.42
CA VAL A 101 -5.04 -8.35 5.56
C VAL A 101 -3.53 -8.41 5.32
N VAL A 102 -3.10 -8.84 4.13
CA VAL A 102 -1.69 -8.91 3.75
C VAL A 102 -1.03 -7.53 3.82
N ASP A 103 -1.76 -6.48 3.47
CA ASP A 103 -1.32 -5.09 3.62
C ASP A 103 -1.00 -4.71 5.05
N ARG A 104 -1.89 -5.08 5.99
CA ARG A 104 -1.67 -4.79 7.41
C ARG A 104 -0.44 -5.52 7.94
N ILE A 105 -0.26 -6.79 7.56
CA ILE A 105 0.90 -7.57 7.98
C ILE A 105 2.18 -7.00 7.35
N SER A 106 2.15 -6.63 6.08
CA SER A 106 3.29 -6.05 5.37
C SER A 106 3.73 -4.73 5.98
N GLU A 107 2.81 -3.84 6.34
CA GLU A 107 3.13 -2.58 7.03
C GLU A 107 3.77 -2.81 8.41
N VAL A 108 3.35 -3.85 9.15
CA VAL A 108 4.01 -4.24 10.39
C VAL A 108 5.45 -4.69 10.12
N LEU A 109 5.68 -5.50 9.09
CA LEU A 109 7.03 -5.92 8.69
C LEU A 109 7.91 -4.74 8.26
N TRP A 110 7.33 -3.72 7.60
CA TRP A 110 8.04 -2.48 7.29
C TRP A 110 8.49 -1.77 8.57
N VAL A 111 7.60 -1.61 9.54
CA VAL A 111 7.94 -0.96 10.81
C VAL A 111 8.97 -1.76 11.60
N LEU A 112 8.88 -3.09 11.60
CA LEU A 112 9.85 -3.96 12.26
C LEU A 112 11.25 -3.88 11.63
N VAL A 113 11.36 -3.68 10.31
CA VAL A 113 12.67 -3.44 9.68
C VAL A 113 13.24 -2.08 10.07
N LEU A 114 12.40 -1.04 10.16
CA LEU A 114 12.83 0.28 10.60
C LEU A 114 13.30 0.30 12.06
N TYR A 115 12.66 -0.50 12.92
CA TYR A 115 13.12 -0.72 14.29
C TYR A 115 14.52 -1.35 14.32
N LYS A 116 14.77 -2.39 13.49
CA LYS A 116 16.08 -3.07 13.40
C LYS A 116 17.24 -2.17 12.97
N ILE A 117 16.94 -1.10 12.22
CA ILE A 117 17.95 -0.14 11.75
C ILE A 117 18.06 1.09 12.67
N GLY A 118 17.35 1.11 13.80
CA GLY A 118 17.56 2.07 14.88
C GLY A 118 16.58 3.24 14.96
N ILE A 119 15.40 3.16 14.31
CA ILE A 119 14.35 4.16 14.52
C ILE A 119 13.65 3.90 15.86
N ASP A 120 13.35 4.98 16.59
CA ASP A 120 12.73 4.92 17.92
C ASP A 120 11.40 4.16 17.93
N GLN A 121 11.27 3.23 18.87
CA GLN A 121 10.09 2.37 19.00
C GLN A 121 8.79 3.17 19.21
N GLU A 122 8.84 4.28 19.95
CA GLU A 122 7.67 5.10 20.25
C GLU A 122 7.12 5.78 18.99
N VAL A 123 8.03 6.31 18.15
CA VAL A 123 7.68 6.92 16.86
C VAL A 123 7.05 5.88 15.94
N LEU A 124 7.68 4.70 15.85
CA LEU A 124 7.19 3.59 15.04
C LEU A 124 5.82 3.06 15.50
N LEU A 125 5.61 2.95 16.81
CA LEU A 125 4.33 2.55 17.39
C LEU A 125 3.22 3.56 17.05
N LEU A 126 3.51 4.86 17.15
CA LEU A 126 2.55 5.90 16.77
C LEU A 126 2.22 5.82 15.27
N ILE A 127 3.21 5.64 14.40
CA ILE A 127 3.03 5.50 12.95
C ILE A 127 2.13 4.31 12.61
N ILE A 128 2.38 3.13 13.19
CA ILE A 128 1.61 1.92 12.84
C ILE A 128 0.20 1.96 13.42
N ILE A 129 0.03 2.42 14.66
CA ILE A 129 -1.29 2.54 15.30
C ILE A 129 -2.16 3.53 14.52
N THR A 130 -1.61 4.68 14.13
CA THR A 130 -2.35 5.67 13.34
C THR A 130 -2.64 5.19 11.92
N ALA A 131 -1.76 4.39 11.29
CA ALA A 131 -2.06 3.71 10.03
C ALA A 131 -3.26 2.77 10.18
N PHE A 132 -3.24 1.93 11.21
CA PHE A 132 -4.29 0.94 11.47
C PHE A 132 -5.62 1.61 11.78
N ILE A 133 -5.64 2.69 12.56
CA ILE A 133 -6.86 3.45 12.83
C ILE A 133 -7.42 4.06 11.54
N GLN A 134 -6.58 4.59 10.64
CA GLN A 134 -7.05 5.12 9.36
C GLN A 134 -7.75 4.05 8.51
N GLU A 135 -7.13 2.89 8.34
CA GLU A 135 -7.76 1.79 7.58
C GLU A 135 -8.99 1.20 8.29
N TYR A 136 -8.99 1.19 9.62
CA TYR A 136 -10.16 0.78 10.39
C TYR A 136 -11.32 1.76 10.25
N LEU A 137 -11.05 3.07 10.29
CA LEU A 137 -12.07 4.10 10.03
C LEU A 137 -12.66 3.93 8.63
N ARG A 138 -11.82 3.68 7.62
CA ARG A 138 -12.28 3.39 6.25
C ARG A 138 -13.18 2.16 6.21
N SER A 139 -12.67 1.01 6.64
CA SER A 139 -13.43 -0.25 6.59
C SER A 139 -14.72 -0.22 7.44
N ARG A 140 -14.67 0.35 8.65
CA ARG A 140 -15.83 0.44 9.55
C ARG A 140 -16.90 1.36 8.98
N SER A 141 -16.50 2.49 8.38
CA SER A 141 -17.47 3.39 7.74
C SER A 141 -18.18 2.73 6.54
N GLY A 142 -17.46 1.90 5.77
CA GLY A 142 -18.06 1.03 4.75
C GLY A 142 -19.09 0.06 5.32
N GLY A 143 -18.78 -0.57 6.46
CA GLY A 143 -19.71 -1.44 7.18
C GLY A 143 -20.95 -0.73 7.74
N LEU A 144 -20.91 0.60 7.89
CA LEU A 144 -22.06 1.43 8.29
C LEU A 144 -22.86 1.95 7.09
N GLY A 145 -22.54 1.53 5.86
CA GLY A 145 -23.27 1.89 4.66
C GLY A 145 -22.69 3.06 3.86
N LEU A 146 -21.55 3.64 4.27
CA LEU A 146 -20.84 4.61 3.41
C LEU A 146 -20.08 3.87 2.31
N THR A 147 -20.66 3.82 1.12
CA THR A 147 -20.10 3.08 -0.02
C THR A 147 -18.94 3.78 -0.74
N ASP A 148 -18.73 5.07 -0.49
CA ASP A 148 -17.65 5.84 -1.12
C ASP A 148 -17.00 6.79 -0.10
N ILE A 149 -15.72 6.57 0.15
CA ILE A 149 -14.89 7.38 1.03
C ILE A 149 -13.92 8.16 0.15
N GLY A 150 -14.48 9.09 -0.64
CA GLY A 150 -13.76 9.86 -1.65
C GLY A 150 -12.73 10.86 -1.12
N ILE A 151 -12.37 10.81 0.17
CA ILE A 151 -11.28 11.59 0.75
C ILE A 151 -9.96 10.82 0.66
N VAL A 152 -8.98 11.44 0.03
CA VAL A 152 -7.58 10.99 -0.01
C VAL A 152 -6.81 11.77 1.04
N THR A 153 -6.13 11.08 1.95
CA THR A 153 -5.30 11.71 2.99
C THR A 153 -3.85 11.84 2.50
N ILE A 154 -3.02 12.59 3.23
CA ILE A 154 -1.62 12.78 2.82
C ILE A 154 -0.73 11.57 3.12
N ALA A 155 -1.21 10.63 3.94
CA ALA A 155 -0.47 9.43 4.34
C ALA A 155 -1.18 8.14 3.89
N GLU A 156 -1.72 8.15 2.67
CA GLU A 156 -2.15 6.92 2.00
C GLU A 156 -1.00 5.92 1.89
N ARG A 157 -1.33 4.64 1.72
CA ARG A 157 -0.35 3.55 1.69
C ARG A 157 0.85 3.77 0.76
N PRO A 158 0.70 4.28 -0.49
CA PRO A 158 1.86 4.58 -1.34
C PRO A 158 2.80 5.65 -0.75
N VAL A 159 2.27 6.62 -0.02
CA VAL A 159 3.08 7.63 0.67
C VAL A 159 3.81 7.01 1.87
N ARG A 160 3.13 6.16 2.64
CA ARG A 160 3.74 5.40 3.75
C ARG A 160 4.91 4.53 3.24
N ALA A 161 4.69 3.80 2.15
CA ALA A 161 5.72 3.02 1.48
C ALA A 161 6.90 3.87 0.99
N SER A 162 6.62 5.08 0.50
CA SER A 162 7.67 6.04 0.09
C SER A 162 8.55 6.47 1.27
N PHE A 163 7.97 6.70 2.45
CA PHE A 163 8.75 6.98 3.67
C PHE A 163 9.66 5.81 4.04
N VAL A 164 9.15 4.57 4.02
CA VAL A 164 9.96 3.37 4.27
C VAL A 164 11.12 3.28 3.28
N PHE A 165 10.84 3.48 1.99
CA PHE A 165 11.86 3.46 0.95
C PHE A 165 12.95 4.54 1.18
N ILE A 166 12.55 5.79 1.43
CA ILE A 166 13.47 6.90 1.68
C ILE A 166 14.34 6.61 2.91
N ILE A 167 13.76 6.12 4.00
CA ILE A 167 14.50 5.79 5.22
C ILE A 167 15.53 4.68 4.94
N LEU A 168 15.16 3.62 4.23
CA LEU A 168 16.09 2.53 3.88
C LEU A 168 17.23 3.02 3.00
N ILE A 169 16.95 3.85 1.99
CA ILE A 169 17.99 4.43 1.13
C ILE A 169 18.91 5.34 1.97
N PHE A 170 18.36 6.17 2.83
CA PHE A 170 19.15 7.06 3.68
C PHE A 170 20.04 6.28 4.65
N PHE A 171 19.52 5.20 5.23
CA PHE A 171 20.27 4.28 6.07
C PHE A 171 21.48 3.69 5.33
N HIS A 172 21.28 3.14 4.12
CA HIS A 172 22.36 2.52 3.34
C HIS A 172 23.39 3.51 2.78
N LEU A 173 22.99 4.77 2.59
CA LEU A 173 23.89 5.86 2.22
C LEU A 173 24.56 6.53 3.42
N ASN A 174 24.36 5.99 4.64
CA ASN A 174 24.89 6.53 5.89
C ASN A 174 24.49 7.98 6.17
N PHE A 175 23.30 8.40 5.74
CA PHE A 175 22.75 9.70 6.12
C PHE A 175 22.25 9.69 7.56
N THR A 176 22.61 10.71 8.34
CA THR A 176 22.21 10.84 9.76
C THR A 176 20.73 11.18 9.96
N ASN A 177 20.03 11.60 8.91
CA ASN A 177 18.71 12.20 8.99
C ASN A 177 17.55 11.19 8.93
N ILE A 178 17.80 9.89 9.08
CA ILE A 178 16.74 8.86 9.05
C ILE A 178 15.66 9.09 10.13
N ILE A 179 16.07 9.58 11.30
CA ILE A 179 15.15 9.90 12.42
C ILE A 179 14.22 11.05 12.02
N PHE A 180 14.76 12.10 11.40
CA PHE A 180 13.96 13.24 10.93
C PHE A 180 12.88 12.80 9.93
N VAL A 181 13.22 11.92 8.99
CA VAL A 181 12.27 11.38 8.01
C VAL A 181 11.15 10.59 8.71
N ALA A 182 11.47 9.82 9.75
CA ALA A 182 10.48 9.09 10.55
C ALA A 182 9.53 10.04 11.31
N TYR A 183 10.04 11.11 11.91
CA TYR A 183 9.19 12.14 12.55
C TYR A 183 8.27 12.84 11.54
N LEU A 184 8.78 13.16 10.34
CA LEU A 184 7.96 13.73 9.27
C LEU A 184 6.83 12.77 8.86
N TRP A 185 7.12 11.47 8.72
CA TRP A 185 6.11 10.45 8.47
C TRP A 185 5.06 10.40 9.59
N MET A 186 5.49 10.43 10.85
CA MET A 186 4.58 10.47 12.00
C MET A 186 3.62 11.67 11.95
N ILE A 187 4.13 12.86 11.61
CA ILE A 187 3.29 14.06 11.45
C ILE A 187 2.26 13.85 10.32
N PHE A 188 2.68 13.28 9.19
CA PHE A 188 1.78 13.00 8.06
C PHE A 188 0.65 12.05 8.46
N GLN A 189 0.96 11.05 9.29
CA GLN A 189 -0.03 10.13 9.82
C GLN A 189 -1.03 10.81 10.76
N ILE A 190 -0.54 11.67 11.67
CA ILE A 190 -1.40 12.43 12.59
C ILE A 190 -2.33 13.39 11.82
N VAL A 191 -1.82 14.07 10.80
CA VAL A 191 -2.66 14.93 9.95
C VAL A 191 -3.72 14.10 9.21
N SER A 192 -3.36 12.92 8.73
CA SER A 192 -4.24 12.05 7.96
C SER A 192 -5.37 11.47 8.81
N ILE A 193 -5.08 11.00 10.03
CA ILE A 193 -6.12 10.53 10.97
C ILE A 193 -7.10 11.66 11.35
N ILE A 194 -6.61 12.90 11.55
CA ILE A 194 -7.47 14.06 11.82
C ILE A 194 -8.37 14.35 10.61
N THR A 195 -7.79 14.30 9.40
CA THR A 195 -8.49 14.59 8.14
C THR A 195 -9.63 13.62 7.90
N ILE A 196 -9.35 12.32 7.96
CA ILE A 196 -10.38 11.29 7.74
C ILE A 196 -11.46 11.33 8.83
N THR A 197 -11.08 11.58 10.10
CA THR A 197 -12.05 11.66 11.20
C THR A 197 -13.02 12.83 11.00
N LYS A 198 -12.50 14.01 10.62
CA LYS A 198 -13.33 15.18 10.30
C LYS A 198 -14.27 14.91 9.13
N TYR A 199 -13.76 14.28 8.07
CA TYR A 199 -14.55 13.91 6.90
C TYR A 199 -15.69 12.95 7.27
N LEU A 200 -15.39 11.85 7.97
CA LEU A 200 -16.40 10.87 8.35
C LEU A 200 -17.46 11.47 9.29
N ARG A 201 -17.05 12.32 10.25
CA ARG A 201 -18.00 13.05 11.11
C ARG A 201 -18.99 13.89 10.30
N SER A 202 -18.57 14.47 9.18
CA SER A 202 -19.47 15.27 8.32
C SER A 202 -20.43 14.42 7.48
N LYS A 203 -20.15 13.12 7.32
CA LYS A 203 -20.98 12.18 6.55
C LYS A 203 -22.02 11.44 7.38
N PHE A 204 -21.77 11.28 8.68
CA PHE A 204 -22.68 10.62 9.62
C PHE A 204 -23.51 11.59 10.48
N ARG A 205 -23.42 12.89 10.19
CA ARG A 205 -24.31 13.92 10.74
C ARG A 205 -25.36 14.26 9.71
#